data_AF-D3SU27-F1
#
_entry.id   AF-D3SU27-F1
#
_cell.length_a   1.000
_cell.length_b   1.000
_cell.length_c   1.000
_cell.angle_alpha   90.00
_cell.angle_beta   90.00
_cell.angle_gamma   90.00
#
_symmetry.space_group_name_H-M   'P 1'
#
loop_
_entity.id
_entity.type
_entity.pdbx_description
1 polymer ?
#
loop_
_entity_poly.entity_id
_entity_poly.type
_entity_poly.pdbx_seq_one_letter_code
_entity_poly.pdbx_strand_id
1 'polypeptide(L)'
;MADTLREFFELRGGIGLLVVLKGDSKRFKHLNERLQISSSTLSKRIGEAKDLGLITPEIDDRETSVKNQYRITERGQYVIAKMERLDIVHAYRTMLDMQAQVEDGKQELVEWIEGEETKEELARRSDSDPYVDPFGEDVTDFSGEDSDRDYDDEFFTKE
;
A
#
# COMPACT_ATOMS: atom_id res chain seq x y z
N MET A 1 1.89 21.98 -3.83
CA MET A 1 2.36 22.63 -2.60
C MET A 1 1.16 22.65 -1.68
N ALA A 2 1.32 22.22 -0.43
CA ALA A 2 0.27 22.32 0.57
C ALA A 2 0.53 23.57 1.41
N ASP A 3 -0.45 24.46 1.46
CA ASP A 3 -0.38 25.69 2.26
C ASP A 3 -1.15 25.53 3.58
N THR A 4 -1.95 24.46 3.70
CA THR A 4 -2.73 24.13 4.89
C THR A 4 -2.50 22.71 5.38
N LEU A 5 -2.80 22.46 6.66
CA LEU A 5 -2.77 21.11 7.24
C LEU A 5 -3.72 20.15 6.52
N ARG A 6 -4.89 20.63 6.09
CA ARG A 6 -5.88 19.81 5.38
C ARG A 6 -5.31 19.27 4.07
N GLU A 7 -4.81 20.18 3.23
CA GLU A 7 -4.17 19.81 1.96
C GLU A 7 -3.00 18.86 2.18
N PHE A 8 -2.17 19.11 3.20
CA PHE A 8 -1.03 18.26 3.51
C PHE A 8 -1.44 16.81 3.81
N PHE A 9 -2.52 16.59 4.56
CA PHE A 9 -2.99 15.23 4.90
C PHE A 9 -3.75 14.53 3.78
N GLU A 10 -4.34 15.28 2.83
CA GLU A 10 -4.97 14.71 1.63
C GLU A 10 -3.95 14.24 0.59
N LEU A 11 -2.74 14.82 0.62
CA LEU A 11 -1.68 14.49 -0.31
C LEU A 11 -0.98 13.16 0.03
N ARG A 12 -0.67 12.38 -1.01
CA ARG A 12 0.14 11.15 -0.89
C ARG A 12 1.44 11.44 -0.15
N GLY A 13 1.70 10.64 0.90
CA GLY A 13 2.91 10.71 1.71
C GLY A 13 2.85 11.67 2.91
N GLY A 14 1.82 12.52 3.05
CA GLY A 14 1.71 13.45 4.19
C GLY A 14 1.51 12.71 5.52
N ILE A 15 0.53 11.81 5.57
CA ILE A 15 0.28 10.91 6.71
C ILE A 15 1.52 10.05 6.99
N GLY A 16 2.06 9.42 5.94
CA GLY A 16 3.19 8.51 6.07
C GLY A 16 4.42 9.15 6.67
N LEU A 17 4.73 10.39 6.26
CA LEU A 17 5.88 11.13 6.78
C LEU A 17 5.82 11.25 8.31
N LEU A 18 4.66 11.63 8.87
CA LEU A 18 4.50 11.71 10.32
C LEU A 18 4.53 10.33 10.99
N VAL A 19 3.87 9.32 10.40
CA VAL A 19 3.86 7.96 10.96
C VAL A 19 5.27 7.37 11.05
N VAL A 20 6.13 7.60 10.05
CA VAL A 20 7.50 7.08 10.02
C VAL A 20 8.43 7.87 10.96
N LEU A 21 8.20 9.17 11.12
CA LEU A 21 8.95 10.01 12.07
C LEU A 21 8.50 9.87 13.53
N LYS A 22 7.38 9.16 13.78
CA LYS A 22 6.91 8.93 15.14
C LYS A 22 7.93 8.12 15.93
N GLY A 23 8.42 8.70 17.03
CA GLY A 23 9.26 8.03 18.03
C GLY A 23 10.71 8.52 18.02
N ASP A 24 11.28 8.74 16.84
CA ASP A 24 12.69 9.11 16.67
C ASP A 24 12.90 9.99 15.45
N SER A 25 14.01 10.72 15.46
CA SER A 25 14.51 11.39 14.27
C SER A 25 14.92 10.39 13.19
N LYS A 26 14.71 10.74 11.92
CA LYS A 26 15.11 9.93 10.76
C LYS A 26 15.77 10.79 9.69
N ARG A 27 16.75 10.20 9.01
CA ARG A 27 17.39 10.79 7.82
C ARG A 27 16.49 10.68 6.60
N PHE A 28 16.72 11.55 5.62
CA PHE A 28 16.05 11.48 4.32
C PHE A 28 16.09 10.08 3.70
N LYS A 29 17.26 9.42 3.71
CA LYS A 29 17.43 8.07 3.14
C LYS A 29 16.45 7.06 3.76
N HIS A 30 16.34 7.03 5.08
CA HIS A 30 15.42 6.12 5.78
C HIS A 30 13.96 6.44 5.49
N LEU A 31 13.61 7.73 5.39
CA LEU A 31 12.27 8.14 4.98
C LEU A 31 11.97 7.70 3.54
N ASN A 32 12.93 7.83 2.64
CA ASN A 32 12.81 7.46 1.23
C ASN A 32 12.71 5.95 1.01
N GLU A 33 13.37 5.15 1.85
CA GLU A 33 13.27 3.69 1.81
C GLU A 33 11.92 3.18 2.32
N ARG A 34 11.34 3.84 3.32
CA ARG A 34 10.07 3.42 3.93
C ARG A 34 8.82 3.97 3.24
N LEU A 35 8.90 5.16 2.66
CA LEU A 35 7.73 5.82 2.09
C LEU A 35 7.61 5.50 0.61
N GLN A 36 6.41 5.08 0.21
CA GLN A 36 6.06 4.74 -1.18
C GLN A 36 5.79 6.00 -2.02
N ILE A 37 6.76 6.91 -2.07
CA ILE A 37 6.74 8.14 -2.86
C ILE A 37 8.13 8.39 -3.45
N SER A 38 8.19 9.09 -4.59
CA SER A 38 9.48 9.46 -5.17
C SER A 38 10.28 10.36 -4.24
N SER A 39 11.61 10.35 -4.36
CA SER A 39 12.49 11.25 -3.59
C SER A 39 12.16 12.73 -3.81
N SER A 40 11.72 13.10 -5.02
CA SER A 40 11.27 14.47 -5.31
C SER A 40 10.00 14.82 -4.54
N THR A 41 9.06 13.88 -4.42
CA THR A 41 7.83 14.04 -3.65
C THR A 41 8.14 14.09 -2.15
N LEU A 42 9.03 13.22 -1.66
CA LEU A 42 9.46 13.25 -0.26
C LEU A 42 10.10 14.59 0.11
N SER A 43 10.98 15.12 -0.75
CA SER A 43 11.60 16.43 -0.54
C SER A 43 10.56 17.54 -0.42
N LYS A 44 9.54 17.52 -1.29
CA LYS A 44 8.40 18.46 -1.22
C LYS A 44 7.62 18.31 0.08
N ARG A 45 7.28 17.07 0.48
CA ARG A 45 6.52 16.80 1.72
C ARG A 45 7.29 17.22 2.97
N ILE A 46 8.60 17.03 2.99
CA ILE A 46 9.46 17.51 4.08
C ILE A 46 9.44 19.04 4.14
N GLY A 47 9.53 19.73 3.00
CA GLY A 47 9.40 21.19 2.93
C GLY A 47 8.06 21.67 3.49
N GLU A 48 6.96 21.15 2.95
CA GLU A 48 5.59 21.49 3.39
C GLU A 48 5.38 21.20 4.88
N ALA A 49 5.84 20.05 5.39
CA ALA A 49 5.72 19.70 6.81
C ALA A 49 6.55 20.63 7.72
N LYS A 50 7.71 21.11 7.25
CA LYS A 50 8.50 22.11 7.97
C LYS A 50 7.79 23.45 8.00
N ASP A 51 7.28 23.90 6.85
CA ASP A 51 6.60 25.19 6.73
C ASP A 51 5.32 25.23 7.58
N LEU A 52 4.61 24.10 7.68
CA LEU A 52 3.46 23.91 8.57
C LEU A 52 3.84 23.70 10.05
N GLY A 53 5.13 23.61 10.36
CA GLY A 53 5.66 23.45 11.72
C GLY A 53 5.39 22.08 12.33
N LEU A 54 5.19 21.04 11.51
CA LEU A 54 4.95 19.66 11.97
C LEU A 54 6.26 18.91 12.24
N ILE A 55 7.34 19.27 11.55
CA ILE A 55 8.66 18.67 11.71
C ILE A 55 9.74 19.76 11.76
N THR A 56 10.89 19.42 12.35
CA THR A 56 12.08 20.27 12.39
C THR A 56 13.32 19.47 12.00
N PRO A 57 14.32 20.10 11.34
CA PRO A 57 15.64 19.48 11.25
C PRO A 57 16.24 19.33 12.65
N GLU A 58 16.96 18.24 12.87
CA GLU A 58 17.79 17.99 14.05
C GLU A 58 19.24 17.89 13.60
N ILE A 59 20.10 18.68 14.25
CA ILE A 59 21.55 18.64 14.04
C ILE A 59 22.10 17.64 15.04
N ASP A 60 22.79 16.62 14.54
CA ASP A 60 23.51 15.67 15.38
C ASP A 60 24.92 16.23 15.62
N ASP A 61 25.14 16.81 16.80
CA ASP A 61 26.42 17.43 17.19
C ASP A 61 27.60 16.44 17.20
N ARG A 62 27.34 15.13 17.07
CA ARG A 62 28.37 14.07 17.06
C ARG A 62 28.82 13.68 15.65
N GLU A 63 28.13 14.11 14.59
CA GLU A 63 28.54 13.83 13.21
C GLU A 63 29.11 15.08 12.54
N THR A 64 30.34 14.98 12.00
CA THR A 64 31.01 16.02 11.19
C THR A 64 30.36 16.25 9.82
N SER A 65 29.33 15.48 9.50
CA SER A 65 28.57 15.60 8.27
C SER A 65 27.19 16.13 8.63
N VAL A 66 26.74 17.18 7.93
CA VAL A 66 25.41 17.79 8.06
C VAL A 66 24.36 16.80 7.54
N LYS A 67 24.19 15.67 8.21
CA LYS A 67 23.18 14.68 7.86
C LYS A 67 21.89 15.17 8.49
N ASN A 68 21.12 15.90 7.68
CA ASN A 68 19.80 16.41 8.01
C ASN A 68 18.89 15.27 8.47
N GLN A 69 18.81 15.09 9.79
CA GLN A 69 17.77 14.29 10.42
C GLN A 69 16.55 15.18 10.59
N TYR A 70 15.38 14.56 10.55
CA TYR A 70 14.11 15.25 10.77
C TYR A 70 13.44 14.62 11.99
N ARG A 71 12.86 15.46 12.84
CA ARG A 71 12.09 15.04 14.03
C ARG A 71 10.75 15.74 14.03
N ILE A 72 9.75 15.10 14.62
CA ILE A 72 8.43 15.68 14.86
C ILE A 72 8.49 16.76 15.93
N THR A 73 7.79 17.88 15.71
CA THR A 73 7.61 18.94 16.70
C THR A 73 6.48 18.61 17.66
N GLU A 74 6.30 19.37 18.75
CA GLU A 74 5.12 19.23 19.63
C GLU A 74 3.80 19.34 18.85
N ARG A 75 3.74 20.25 17.87
CA ARG A 75 2.58 20.42 16.98
C ARG A 75 2.32 19.16 16.16
N GLY A 76 3.35 18.59 15.53
CA GLY A 76 3.20 17.34 14.78
C GLY A 76 2.78 16.19 15.69
N GLN A 77 3.26 16.19 16.94
CA GLN A 77 2.93 15.15 17.91
C GLN A 77 1.50 15.23 18.42
N TYR A 78 0.96 16.44 18.55
CA TYR A 78 -0.47 16.66 18.78
C TYR A 78 -1.33 16.05 17.67
N VAL A 79 -0.92 16.20 16.41
CA VAL A 79 -1.63 15.59 15.27
C VAL A 79 -1.50 14.06 15.30
N ILE A 80 -0.32 13.51 15.57
CA ILE A 80 -0.14 12.07 15.72
C ILE A 80 -1.03 11.50 16.81
N ALA A 81 -1.14 12.15 17.97
CA ALA A 81 -2.00 11.67 19.04
C ALA A 81 -3.46 11.57 18.58
N LYS A 82 -3.93 12.49 17.72
CA LYS A 82 -5.25 12.38 17.09
C LYS A 82 -5.31 11.23 16.08
N MET A 83 -4.27 11.03 15.28
CA MET A 83 -4.17 9.91 14.32
C MET A 83 -4.16 8.54 15.02
N GLU A 84 -3.52 8.42 16.18
CA GLU A 84 -3.53 7.21 17.01
C GLU A 84 -4.93 6.88 17.52
N ARG A 85 -5.67 7.88 18.00
CA ARG A 85 -7.07 7.71 18.45
C ARG A 85 -8.03 7.31 17.32
N LEU A 86 -7.62 7.50 16.07
CA LEU A 86 -8.37 7.10 14.87
C LEU A 86 -7.79 5.82 14.24
N ASP A 87 -6.85 5.14 14.90
CA ASP A 87 -6.14 3.96 14.42
C ASP A 87 -5.36 4.13 13.10
N ILE A 88 -5.22 5.36 12.59
CA ILE A 88 -4.53 5.67 11.34
C ILE A 88 -3.06 5.25 11.40
N VAL A 89 -2.40 5.46 12.55
CA VAL A 89 -0.99 5.09 12.73
C VAL A 89 -0.81 3.58 12.60
N HIS A 90 -1.73 2.79 13.19
CA HIS A 90 -1.68 1.34 13.11
C HIS A 90 -1.97 0.87 11.67
N ALA A 91 -3.09 1.31 11.09
CA ALA A 91 -3.49 0.97 9.73
C ALA A 91 -2.39 1.30 8.70
N TYR A 92 -1.75 2.47 8.81
CA TYR A 92 -0.66 2.85 7.91
C TYR A 92 0.57 1.96 8.06
N ARG A 93 0.93 1.55 9.28
CA ARG A 93 2.05 0.62 9.51
C ARG A 93 1.76 -0.75 8.94
N THR A 94 0.55 -1.27 9.18
CA THR A 94 0.10 -2.54 8.58
C THR A 94 0.17 -2.47 7.07
N MET A 95 -0.25 -1.37 6.45
CA MET A 95 -0.13 -1.17 5.01
C MET A 95 1.34 -1.21 4.54
N LEU A 96 2.28 -0.60 5.27
CA LEU A 96 3.70 -0.69 4.92
C LEU A 96 4.24 -2.11 5.04
N ASP A 97 3.86 -2.83 6.09
CA ASP A 97 4.33 -4.21 6.32
C ASP A 97 3.78 -5.15 5.23
N MET A 98 2.49 -5.04 4.89
CA MET A 98 1.88 -5.80 3.80
C MET A 98 2.50 -5.46 2.45
N GLN A 99 2.85 -4.19 2.21
CA GLN A 99 3.55 -3.81 0.99
C GLN A 99 4.95 -4.44 0.91
N ALA A 100 5.71 -4.45 2.02
CA ALA A 100 7.01 -5.10 2.05
C ALA A 100 6.89 -6.58 1.71
N GLN A 101 5.89 -7.27 2.27
CA GLN A 101 5.59 -8.66 1.95
C GLN A 101 5.25 -8.88 0.46
N VAL A 102 4.55 -7.94 -0.19
CA VAL A 102 4.27 -8.00 -1.63
C VAL A 102 5.55 -7.84 -2.46
N GLU A 103 6.46 -6.92 -2.10
CA GLU A 103 7.73 -6.75 -2.81
C GLU A 103 8.64 -7.98 -2.64
N ASP A 104 8.69 -8.57 -1.44
CA ASP A 104 9.43 -9.81 -1.19
C ASP A 104 8.85 -10.97 -2.02
N GLY A 105 7.53 -11.17 -1.99
CA GLY A 105 6.86 -12.21 -2.79
C GLY A 105 6.99 -11.99 -4.31
N LYS A 106 7.10 -10.73 -4.75
CA LYS A 106 7.39 -10.40 -6.15
C LYS A 106 8.81 -10.84 -6.56
N GLN A 107 9.79 -10.66 -5.68
CA GLN A 107 11.15 -11.12 -5.95
C GLN A 107 11.19 -12.65 -6.11
N GLU A 108 10.53 -13.37 -5.19
CA GLU A 108 10.39 -14.83 -5.28
C GLU A 108 9.66 -15.26 -6.56
N LEU A 109 8.60 -14.55 -6.96
CA LEU A 109 7.88 -14.81 -8.19
C LEU A 109 8.77 -14.64 -9.43
N VAL A 110 9.59 -13.58 -9.49
CA VAL A 110 10.53 -13.34 -10.59
C VAL A 110 11.54 -14.48 -10.68
N GLU A 111 12.12 -14.89 -9.57
CA GLU A 111 13.07 -16.01 -9.51
C GLU A 111 12.43 -17.31 -9.99
N TRP A 112 11.18 -17.58 -9.59
CA TRP A 112 10.43 -18.74 -10.06
C TRP A 112 10.17 -18.70 -11.58
N ILE A 113 9.77 -17.56 -12.14
CA ILE A 113 9.55 -17.37 -13.59
C ILE A 113 10.85 -17.56 -14.38
N GLU A 114 11.98 -17.16 -13.81
CA GLU A 114 13.29 -17.28 -14.47
C GLU A 114 13.82 -18.73 -14.51
N GLY A 115 13.20 -19.68 -13.80
CA GLY A 115 13.53 -21.09 -13.84
C GLY A 115 13.20 -21.75 -15.18
N GLU A 116 14.12 -22.57 -15.71
CA GLU A 116 13.97 -23.20 -17.04
C GLU A 116 12.75 -24.14 -17.13
N GLU A 117 12.50 -24.96 -16.10
CA GLU A 117 11.30 -25.81 -16.02
C GLU A 117 10.01 -24.97 -16.05
N THR A 118 9.98 -23.88 -15.29
CA THR A 118 8.83 -22.95 -15.25
C THR A 118 8.59 -22.31 -16.61
N LYS A 119 9.65 -21.86 -17.31
CA LYS A 119 9.51 -21.26 -18.65
C LYS A 119 8.92 -22.26 -19.65
N GLU A 120 9.38 -23.51 -19.63
CA GLU A 120 8.85 -24.57 -20.49
C GLU A 120 7.40 -24.92 -20.14
N GLU A 121 7.04 -24.91 -18.86
CA GLU A 121 5.66 -25.11 -18.44
C GLU A 121 4.77 -23.95 -18.88
N LEU A 122 5.18 -22.70 -18.63
CA LEU A 122 4.45 -21.49 -19.04
C LEU A 122 4.25 -21.45 -20.55
N ALA A 123 5.27 -21.77 -21.34
CA ALA A 123 5.19 -21.81 -22.80
C ALA A 123 4.18 -22.85 -23.34
N ARG A 124 3.83 -23.87 -22.53
CA ARG A 124 2.81 -24.89 -22.86
C ARG A 124 1.41 -24.51 -22.38
N ARG A 125 1.25 -23.49 -21.54
CA ARG A 125 -0.07 -23.03 -21.07
C ARG A 125 -0.76 -22.22 -22.16
N SER A 126 -2.09 -22.32 -22.19
CA SER A 126 -2.92 -21.54 -23.12
C SER A 126 -2.89 -20.06 -22.72
N ASP A 127 -2.89 -19.17 -23.71
CA ASP A 127 -3.10 -17.73 -23.56
C ASP A 127 -4.59 -17.34 -23.64
N SER A 128 -5.47 -18.34 -23.79
CA SER A 128 -6.93 -18.18 -23.77
C SER A 128 -7.41 -17.66 -22.42
N ASP A 129 -8.44 -16.81 -22.44
CA ASP A 129 -9.08 -16.31 -21.23
C ASP A 129 -9.76 -17.48 -20.48
N PRO A 130 -9.32 -17.83 -19.26
CA PRO A 130 -9.90 -18.93 -18.51
C PRO A 130 -11.31 -18.62 -17.98
N TYR A 131 -11.76 -17.36 -18.08
CA TYR A 131 -13.03 -16.88 -17.58
C TYR A 131 -14.04 -16.61 -18.71
N VAL A 132 -13.70 -16.96 -19.94
CA VAL A 132 -14.57 -16.81 -21.10
C VAL A 132 -14.72 -18.14 -21.82
N ASP A 133 -15.94 -18.50 -22.15
CA ASP A 133 -16.23 -19.72 -22.89
C ASP A 133 -15.83 -19.60 -24.39
N PRO A 134 -15.88 -20.70 -25.17
CA PRO A 134 -15.56 -20.65 -26.60
C PRO A 134 -16.48 -19.74 -27.45
N PHE A 135 -17.60 -19.28 -26.91
CA PHE A 135 -18.56 -18.38 -27.56
C PHE A 135 -18.40 -16.92 -27.14
N GLY A 136 -17.49 -16.62 -26.20
CA GLY A 136 -17.21 -15.28 -25.73
C GLY A 136 -18.01 -14.84 -24.50
N GLU A 137 -18.70 -15.77 -23.83
CA GLU A 137 -19.50 -15.49 -22.64
C GLU A 137 -18.67 -15.67 -21.35
N ASP A 138 -18.86 -14.76 -20.39
CA ASP A 138 -18.20 -14.79 -19.08
C ASP A 138 -18.74 -15.97 -18.24
N VAL A 139 -17.86 -16.87 -17.81
CA VAL A 139 -18.21 -18.07 -17.02
C VAL A 139 -18.09 -17.87 -15.51
N THR A 140 -17.71 -16.68 -15.06
CA THR A 140 -17.64 -16.30 -13.64
C THR A 140 -18.95 -15.74 -13.11
N ASP A 141 -19.88 -15.41 -14.00
CA ASP A 141 -21.22 -14.94 -13.65
C ASP A 141 -22.06 -16.14 -13.18
N PHE A 142 -21.91 -16.51 -11.91
CA PHE A 142 -22.94 -17.25 -11.21
C PHE A 142 -24.13 -16.32 -11.02
N SER A 143 -24.97 -16.18 -12.06
CA SER A 143 -26.31 -15.63 -11.92
C SER A 143 -27.05 -16.52 -10.92
N GLY A 144 -27.17 -16.07 -9.69
CA GLY A 144 -27.94 -16.71 -8.61
C GLY A 144 -29.45 -16.68 -8.85
N GLU A 145 -29.90 -16.97 -10.09
CA GLU A 145 -31.31 -17.05 -10.50
C GLU A 145 -31.72 -18.49 -10.87
N ASP A 146 -31.09 -19.49 -10.25
CA ASP A 146 -31.54 -20.89 -10.30
C ASP A 146 -31.90 -21.38 -8.87
N SER A 147 -32.48 -20.52 -8.02
CA SER A 147 -33.07 -20.96 -6.73
C SER A 147 -34.52 -21.43 -6.85
N ASP A 148 -35.18 -21.24 -7.99
CA ASP A 148 -36.61 -21.53 -8.16
C ASP A 148 -36.86 -22.58 -9.26
N ARG A 149 -36.02 -23.63 -9.31
CA ARG A 149 -36.50 -24.89 -9.89
C ARG A 149 -37.28 -25.61 -8.80
N ASP A 150 -38.56 -25.26 -8.71
CA ASP A 150 -39.57 -26.14 -8.13
C ASP A 150 -39.37 -27.52 -8.76
N TYR A 151 -38.87 -28.46 -7.96
CA TYR A 151 -38.95 -29.86 -8.29
C TYR A 151 -40.43 -30.21 -8.22
N ASP A 152 -41.12 -30.14 -9.36
CA ASP A 152 -42.46 -30.70 -9.52
C ASP A 152 -42.39 -32.21 -9.22
N ASP A 153 -42.75 -32.57 -7.99
CA ASP A 153 -42.99 -33.93 -7.49
C ASP A 153 -44.26 -34.56 -8.13
N GLU A 154 -44.48 -34.37 -9.43
CA GLU A 154 -45.66 -34.89 -10.14
C GLU A 154 -45.31 -35.61 -11.44
N PHE A 155 -44.40 -36.59 -11.41
CA PHE A 155 -44.36 -37.59 -12.48
C PHE A 155 -43.91 -38.96 -11.97
N PHE A 156 -44.73 -39.63 -11.15
CA PHE A 156 -44.83 -41.09 -11.18
C PHE A 156 -46.17 -41.56 -10.58
N THR A 157 -47.25 -41.33 -11.31
CA THR A 157 -48.49 -42.13 -11.18
C THR A 157 -48.50 -43.22 -12.25
N LYS A 158 -48.34 -44.45 -11.75
CA LYS A 158 -48.80 -45.77 -12.24
C LYS A 158 -49.10 -45.99 -13.73
N GLU A 159 -48.51 -47.07 -14.25
CA GLU A 159 -49.26 -48.25 -14.72
C GLU A 159 -48.67 -49.54 -14.14
#